data_AF-A0A9P5MTH8-F1
#
_entry.id   AF-A0A9P5MTH8-F1
#
_cell.length_a   1.000
_cell.length_b   1.000
_cell.length_c   1.000
_cell.angle_alpha   90.00
_cell.angle_beta   90.00
_cell.angle_gamma   90.00
#
_symmetry.space_group_name_H-M   'P 1'
#
loop_
_entity.id
_entity.type
_entity.pdbx_description
1 polymer ?
#
loop_
_entity_poly.entity_id
_entity_poly.type
_entity_poly.pdbx_seq_one_letter_code
_entity_poly.pdbx_strand_id
1 'polypeptide(L)'
;MLPMNACLGLISASFVFIVSGSKSRKYMALVKGLKPDLVGVFGDLPTGRKVSWQDIEVSVESKNSVKEIVKQAATYARCSLLNNLRRFFSLAMGFNFKTLEAFVFVFHRSGLSASFPLKLKTDEGFNGLVKHIVGILSIRGDAAYGLDVTRTQTMFCINNRYYRLLRYLYLCGSLRGRGTAVYSLEAHVDNLVDIPGLQSRPLLYSEGITELPDKLVYKLAYPIKGRSQEGPLFSQIFGQFGIGDILGFYNCCPEEPHGSTLPFSRNAVYWNILEDKGEHPEPEERGLQYLVLSAEGQSLIDLSNEDNGIPSPVELLETILHAIIGHYNLFIQGILHRDVSVGNILRHSWAVRRPALDTFECTKNVDYCRGFLIDGDHAIEWRKISGAQVLSGTPPFMSMRLLSAHKAHVQGRPWTIIQTAIDDLESFLWILVWVNVHILKDKPKATARNRGIQALLEAFAGDLPSQLAKDAELRQWKDVVFGGLIRQWSNIFRDADAEVESYAAASTDPNTMPGREQEELCDGFESYCKTIYKAVLETGFRHLEEVKKYSTWDEVVNANARTGLMSGNHHQRVASNTRSLELD
;
A
#
# COMPACT_ATOMS: atom_id res chain seq x y z
N MET A 1 23.87 -31.40 33.67
CA MET A 1 22.78 -30.79 32.88
C MET A 1 21.60 -30.53 33.81
N LEU A 2 21.39 -29.27 34.21
CA LEU A 2 20.15 -28.88 34.87
C LEU A 2 19.06 -28.70 33.80
N PRO A 3 17.80 -29.11 34.04
CA PRO A 3 16.71 -28.88 33.10
C PRO A 3 16.52 -27.37 32.89
N MET A 4 16.14 -26.95 31.67
CA MET A 4 15.95 -25.55 31.25
C MET A 4 15.09 -24.72 32.23
N ASN A 5 14.19 -25.38 32.97
CA ASN A 5 13.37 -24.78 34.04
C ASN A 5 14.18 -24.26 35.24
N ALA A 6 15.37 -24.81 35.53
CA ALA A 6 16.20 -24.41 36.66
C ALA A 6 17.11 -23.20 36.35
N CYS A 7 17.47 -22.97 35.08
CA CYS A 7 18.28 -21.81 34.69
C CYS A 7 17.47 -20.50 34.59
N LEU A 8 16.14 -20.57 34.47
CA LEU A 8 15.27 -19.39 34.33
C LEU A 8 14.77 -18.81 35.67
N GLY A 9 15.02 -19.50 36.80
CA GLY A 9 14.53 -19.10 38.12
C GLY A 9 15.31 -17.99 38.83
N LEU A 10 16.37 -17.44 38.23
CA LEU A 10 17.27 -16.45 38.85
C LEU A 10 17.15 -15.04 38.26
N ILE A 11 16.09 -14.76 37.50
CA ILE A 11 15.84 -13.44 36.92
C ILE A 11 14.87 -12.69 37.84
N SER A 12 15.20 -11.42 38.14
CA SER A 12 14.56 -10.57 39.16
C SER A 12 13.03 -10.59 39.18
N ALA A 13 12.44 -10.16 40.31
CA ALA A 13 10.99 -10.07 40.56
C ALA A 13 10.16 -9.28 39.52
N SER A 14 10.77 -8.74 38.46
CA SER A 14 10.12 -7.94 37.42
C SER A 14 10.10 -8.58 36.03
N PHE A 15 10.57 -9.82 35.85
CA PHE A 15 10.48 -10.52 34.55
C PHE A 15 10.14 -11.99 34.72
N VAL A 16 8.98 -12.41 34.22
CA VAL A 16 8.48 -13.77 34.39
C VAL A 16 8.47 -14.48 33.04
N PHE A 17 9.14 -15.64 32.99
CA PHE A 17 9.05 -16.55 31.85
C PHE A 17 7.93 -17.57 32.09
N ILE A 18 6.96 -17.64 31.18
CA ILE A 18 5.77 -18.47 31.33
C ILE A 18 5.80 -19.59 30.30
N VAL A 19 5.83 -20.83 30.79
CA VAL A 19 5.72 -22.02 29.93
C VAL A 19 4.30 -22.14 29.42
N SER A 20 4.14 -22.22 28.10
CA SER A 20 2.83 -22.39 27.49
C SER A 20 2.35 -23.84 27.65
N GLY A 21 1.73 -24.14 28.80
CA GLY A 21 1.17 -25.46 29.13
C GLY A 21 -0.22 -25.73 28.54
N SER A 22 -0.79 -26.92 28.77
CA SER A 22 -2.15 -27.25 28.33
C SER A 22 -3.26 -26.40 28.99
N LYS A 23 -2.99 -25.74 30.11
CA LYS A 23 -3.92 -24.81 30.79
C LYS A 23 -3.89 -23.39 30.23
N SER A 24 -2.84 -22.97 29.51
CA SER A 24 -2.81 -21.68 28.79
C SER A 24 -3.72 -21.67 27.55
N ARG A 25 -4.23 -22.85 27.14
CA ARG A 25 -5.14 -23.07 26.00
C ARG A 25 -6.42 -22.22 26.00
N LYS A 26 -6.88 -21.72 27.16
CA LYS A 26 -8.09 -20.88 27.25
C LYS A 26 -7.82 -19.38 27.07
N TYR A 27 -6.56 -18.95 27.02
CA TYR A 27 -6.19 -17.55 27.28
C TYR A 27 -5.77 -16.73 26.05
N MET A 28 -5.42 -17.34 24.91
CA MET A 28 -5.09 -16.61 23.68
C MET A 28 -6.09 -16.91 22.56
N ALA A 29 -7.15 -16.10 22.48
CA ALA A 29 -8.19 -16.24 21.48
C ALA A 29 -8.17 -15.02 20.55
N LEU A 30 -7.81 -15.22 19.28
CA LEU A 30 -8.31 -14.42 18.13
C LEU A 30 -7.82 -14.95 16.75
N VAL A 31 -6.82 -15.84 16.70
CA VAL A 31 -6.42 -16.57 15.48
C VAL A 31 -6.04 -18.00 15.92
N LYS A 32 -6.30 -19.05 15.10
CA LYS A 32 -5.94 -20.46 15.43
C LYS A 32 -4.63 -20.53 16.21
N GLY A 33 -4.72 -21.04 17.44
CA GLY A 33 -3.80 -20.73 18.56
C GLY A 33 -2.32 -20.71 18.21
N LEU A 34 -1.78 -19.51 17.99
CA LEU A 34 -0.35 -19.27 18.00
C LEU A 34 0.17 -19.51 19.42
N LYS A 35 1.15 -20.39 19.55
CA LYS A 35 1.60 -20.90 20.84
C LYS A 35 3.12 -20.87 20.92
N PRO A 36 3.73 -19.74 21.33
CA PRO A 36 5.14 -19.75 21.73
C PRO A 36 5.36 -20.78 22.83
N ASP A 37 6.51 -21.43 22.83
CA ASP A 37 6.87 -22.42 23.86
C ASP A 37 7.02 -21.75 25.24
N LEU A 38 7.59 -20.54 25.24
CA LEU A 38 7.77 -19.71 26.41
C LEU A 38 7.59 -18.23 26.02
N VAL A 39 7.10 -17.41 26.94
CA VAL A 39 7.01 -15.95 26.77
C VAL A 39 7.64 -15.25 27.95
N GLY A 40 8.36 -14.16 27.70
CA GLY A 40 8.81 -13.20 28.71
C GLY A 40 7.82 -12.04 28.78
N VAL A 41 7.47 -11.64 30.01
CA VAL A 41 6.62 -10.49 30.31
C VAL A 41 7.32 -9.61 31.36
N PHE A 42 7.18 -8.29 31.26
CA PHE A 42 7.61 -7.36 32.31
C PHE A 42 6.54 -7.22 33.40
N GLY A 43 6.99 -7.17 34.65
CA GLY A 43 6.14 -6.97 35.83
C GLY A 43 5.37 -8.22 36.25
N ASP A 44 4.43 -8.00 37.15
CA ASP A 44 3.55 -9.05 37.66
C ASP A 44 2.57 -9.50 36.58
N LEU A 45 2.36 -10.81 36.53
CA LEU A 45 1.30 -11.38 35.73
C LEU A 45 -0.05 -10.85 36.22
N PRO A 46 -0.88 -10.29 35.33
CA PRO A 46 -2.21 -9.86 35.71
C PRO A 46 -3.01 -11.02 36.28
N THR A 47 -3.33 -10.97 37.57
CA THR A 47 -4.15 -12.00 38.22
C THR A 47 -5.56 -11.97 37.64
N GLY A 48 -5.98 -13.06 37.00
CA GLY A 48 -7.36 -13.25 36.52
C GLY A 48 -7.71 -12.71 35.13
N ARG A 49 -6.84 -11.95 34.43
CA ARG A 49 -7.04 -11.63 33.00
C ARG A 49 -6.18 -12.49 32.09
N LYS A 50 -6.63 -12.64 30.84
CA LYS A 50 -5.90 -13.39 29.82
C LYS A 50 -4.68 -12.58 29.36
N VAL A 51 -3.52 -13.25 29.21
CA VAL A 51 -2.32 -12.64 28.60
C VAL A 51 -2.61 -12.38 27.13
N SER A 52 -2.42 -11.15 26.70
CA SER A 52 -2.56 -10.72 25.31
C SER A 52 -1.19 -10.58 24.63
N TRP A 53 -1.17 -10.43 23.30
CA TRP A 53 0.05 -10.11 22.57
C TRP A 53 0.63 -8.74 22.93
N GLN A 54 -0.14 -7.85 23.57
CA GLN A 54 0.35 -6.56 24.05
C GLN A 54 1.26 -6.71 25.28
N ASP A 55 1.02 -7.76 26.08
CA ASP A 55 1.74 -8.06 27.31
C ASP A 55 3.05 -8.83 27.06
N ILE A 56 3.23 -9.41 25.87
CA ILE A 56 4.40 -10.22 25.55
C ILE A 56 5.56 -9.33 25.11
N GLU A 57 6.70 -9.53 25.77
CA GLU A 57 7.92 -8.77 25.55
C GLU A 57 8.94 -9.53 24.74
N VAL A 58 9.10 -10.82 25.05
CA VAL A 58 9.99 -11.72 24.31
C VAL A 58 9.24 -13.01 24.05
N SER A 59 9.08 -13.40 22.80
CA SER A 59 8.61 -14.74 22.46
C SER A 59 9.78 -15.71 22.38
N VAL A 60 9.63 -16.93 22.90
CA VAL A 60 10.67 -17.95 22.84
C VAL A 60 10.13 -19.18 22.14
N GLU A 61 10.88 -19.70 21.18
CA GLU A 61 10.50 -20.85 20.37
C GLU A 61 11.64 -21.87 20.31
N SER A 62 11.29 -23.15 20.39
CA SER A 62 12.21 -24.27 20.27
C SER A 62 11.83 -25.21 19.13
N LYS A 63 12.78 -25.46 18.23
CA LYS A 63 12.65 -26.41 17.11
C LYS A 63 13.96 -27.17 16.90
N ASN A 64 13.96 -28.09 15.94
CA ASN A 64 15.17 -28.82 15.54
C ASN A 64 16.02 -28.07 14.49
N SER A 65 15.55 -26.92 13.99
CA SER A 65 16.21 -26.14 12.95
C SER A 65 15.94 -24.64 13.09
N VAL A 66 16.94 -23.81 12.79
CA VAL A 66 16.83 -22.34 12.88
C VAL A 66 15.77 -21.77 11.92
N LYS A 67 15.62 -22.38 10.74
CA LYS A 67 14.62 -21.99 9.73
C LYS A 67 13.20 -22.06 10.28
N GLU A 68 12.86 -23.16 10.97
CA GLU A 68 11.54 -23.33 11.59
C GLU A 68 11.33 -22.35 12.76
N ILE A 69 12.37 -22.13 13.57
CA ILE A 69 12.33 -21.15 14.67
C ILE A 69 12.03 -19.76 14.12
N VAL A 70 12.77 -19.30 13.11
CA VAL A 70 12.59 -17.97 12.51
C VAL A 70 11.21 -17.82 11.89
N LYS A 71 10.74 -18.84 11.14
CA LYS A 71 9.40 -18.81 10.52
C LYS A 71 8.29 -18.64 11.57
N GLN A 72 8.40 -19.37 12.68
CA GLN A 72 7.41 -19.31 13.74
C GLN A 72 7.52 -18.00 14.55
N ALA A 73 8.73 -17.61 14.94
CA ALA A 73 8.99 -16.36 15.67
C ALA A 73 8.59 -15.11 14.86
N ALA A 74 8.76 -15.13 13.54
CA ALA A 74 8.25 -14.08 12.65
C ALA A 74 6.72 -13.95 12.74
N THR A 75 6.00 -15.06 12.90
CA THR A 75 4.54 -15.02 13.08
C THR A 75 4.17 -14.33 14.40
N TYR A 76 4.90 -14.61 15.48
CA TYR A 76 4.72 -13.95 16.77
C TYR A 76 5.06 -12.47 16.71
N ALA A 77 6.17 -12.12 16.05
CA ALA A 77 6.58 -10.74 15.87
C ALA A 77 5.52 -9.92 15.12
N ARG A 78 4.90 -10.49 14.06
CA ARG A 78 3.77 -9.84 13.38
C ARG A 78 2.61 -9.59 14.33
N CYS A 79 2.25 -10.57 15.14
CA CYS A 79 1.18 -10.40 16.13
C CYS A 79 1.53 -9.33 17.17
N SER A 80 2.75 -9.34 17.72
CA SER A 80 3.20 -8.34 18.70
C SER A 80 3.14 -6.92 18.12
N LEU A 81 3.72 -6.71 16.93
CA LEU A 81 3.74 -5.41 16.27
C LEU A 81 2.35 -4.92 15.85
N LEU A 82 1.41 -5.82 15.52
CA LEU A 82 0.03 -5.46 15.19
C LEU A 82 -0.83 -5.16 16.42
N ASN A 83 -0.56 -5.83 17.54
CA ASN A 83 -1.33 -5.64 18.77
C ASN A 83 -0.84 -4.45 19.59
N ASN A 84 0.45 -4.12 19.51
CA ASN A 84 1.01 -2.93 20.10
C ASN A 84 1.66 -2.09 19.00
N LEU A 85 0.89 -1.19 18.41
CA LEU A 85 1.35 -0.38 17.28
C LEU A 85 2.43 0.64 17.68
N ARG A 86 2.61 0.92 18.98
CA ARG A 86 3.74 1.72 19.47
C ARG A 86 5.07 1.02 19.24
N ARG A 87 5.10 -0.31 19.14
CA ARG A 87 6.35 -1.07 18.96
C ARG A 87 6.93 -0.89 17.56
N PHE A 88 8.21 -0.58 17.54
CA PHE A 88 9.03 -0.51 16.33
C PHE A 88 9.64 -1.87 15.94
N PHE A 89 10.00 -2.68 16.95
CA PHE A 89 10.52 -4.03 16.77
C PHE A 89 9.90 -5.03 17.76
N SER A 90 10.11 -6.32 17.50
CA SER A 90 9.73 -7.43 18.38
C SER A 90 10.94 -8.30 18.66
N LEU A 91 11.16 -8.63 19.93
CA LEU A 91 12.22 -9.53 20.37
C LEU A 91 11.73 -10.97 20.37
N ALA A 92 12.60 -11.89 19.97
CA ALA A 92 12.39 -13.30 20.16
C ALA A 92 13.69 -14.04 20.50
N MET A 93 13.56 -15.19 21.15
CA MET A 93 14.66 -16.12 21.37
C MET A 93 14.36 -17.46 20.70
N GLY A 94 15.38 -18.05 20.11
CA GLY A 94 15.34 -19.36 19.50
C GLY A 94 16.17 -20.36 20.25
N PHE A 95 15.68 -21.59 20.40
CA PHE A 95 16.48 -22.70 20.90
C PHE A 95 16.44 -23.89 19.94
N ASN A 96 17.56 -24.16 19.27
CA ASN A 96 17.72 -25.37 18.47
C ASN A 96 18.07 -26.55 19.39
N PHE A 97 17.08 -27.37 19.73
CA PHE A 97 17.27 -28.47 20.67
C PHE A 97 18.14 -29.62 20.11
N LYS A 98 18.36 -29.66 18.79
CA LYS A 98 19.20 -30.68 18.15
C LYS A 98 20.68 -30.32 18.25
N THR A 99 21.03 -29.06 17.98
CA THR A 99 22.43 -28.57 18.02
C THR A 99 22.81 -27.98 19.38
N LEU A 100 21.83 -27.75 20.26
CA LEU A 100 21.99 -27.05 21.54
C LEU A 100 22.55 -25.63 21.36
N GLU A 101 22.01 -24.93 20.37
CA GLU A 101 22.33 -23.54 20.06
C GLU A 101 21.16 -22.63 20.40
N ALA A 102 21.45 -21.47 20.99
CA ALA A 102 20.48 -20.41 21.18
C ALA A 102 20.70 -19.27 20.19
N PHE A 103 19.62 -18.52 19.94
CA PHE A 103 19.59 -17.36 19.05
C PHE A 103 18.78 -16.25 19.69
N VAL A 104 19.18 -15.01 19.46
CA VAL A 104 18.38 -13.83 19.78
C VAL A 104 18.02 -13.15 18.47
N PHE A 105 16.74 -12.86 18.29
CA PHE A 105 16.16 -12.29 17.09
C PHE A 105 15.52 -10.95 17.39
N VAL A 106 15.75 -9.99 16.51
CA VAL A 106 15.09 -8.69 16.50
C VAL A 106 14.36 -8.55 15.17
N PHE A 107 13.04 -8.68 15.21
CA PHE A 107 12.18 -8.47 14.06
C PHE A 107 11.79 -6.99 14.01
N HIS A 108 12.18 -6.29 12.96
CA HIS A 108 11.94 -4.86 12.75
C HIS A 108 11.49 -4.62 11.31
N ARG A 109 11.17 -3.38 10.90
CA ARG A 109 10.56 -3.11 9.58
C ARG A 109 11.45 -3.43 8.37
N SER A 110 12.76 -3.51 8.55
CA SER A 110 13.71 -3.98 7.51
C SER A 110 13.88 -5.50 7.42
N GLY A 111 13.18 -6.28 8.24
CA GLY A 111 13.30 -7.74 8.28
C GLY A 111 13.71 -8.26 9.65
N LEU A 112 14.86 -8.95 9.68
CA LEU A 112 15.34 -9.68 10.84
C LEU A 112 16.83 -9.41 11.04
N SER A 113 17.19 -8.95 12.24
CA SER A 113 18.55 -9.05 12.76
C SER A 113 18.65 -10.18 13.77
N ALA A 114 19.75 -10.92 13.74
CA ALA A 114 19.92 -12.10 14.58
C ALA A 114 21.35 -12.16 15.15
N SER A 115 21.48 -12.69 16.37
CA SER A 115 22.79 -13.04 16.93
C SER A 115 23.41 -14.19 16.15
N PHE A 116 24.74 -14.31 16.19
CA PHE A 116 25.40 -15.57 15.82
C PHE A 116 24.89 -16.75 16.68
N PRO A 117 25.01 -18.00 16.19
CA PRO A 117 24.65 -19.18 16.98
C PRO A 117 25.40 -19.24 18.31
N LEU A 118 24.66 -19.23 19.43
CA LEU A 118 25.21 -19.30 20.78
C LEU A 118 25.26 -20.77 21.22
N LYS A 119 26.41 -21.42 21.09
CA LYS A 119 26.60 -22.85 21.43
C LYS A 119 26.54 -23.05 22.95
N LEU A 120 25.42 -23.55 23.47
CA LEU A 120 25.19 -23.63 24.93
C LEU A 120 26.07 -24.67 25.65
N LYS A 121 26.80 -25.49 24.90
CA LYS A 121 27.80 -26.41 25.45
C LYS A 121 29.14 -25.74 25.76
N THR A 122 29.36 -24.51 25.32
CA THR A 122 30.59 -23.75 25.58
C THR A 122 30.32 -22.63 26.57
N ASP A 123 31.31 -22.30 27.40
CA ASP A 123 31.20 -21.18 28.34
C ASP A 123 30.95 -19.86 27.60
N GLU A 124 31.59 -19.68 26.44
CA GLU A 124 31.40 -18.51 25.60
C GLU A 124 29.95 -18.37 25.12
N GLY A 125 29.35 -19.46 24.60
CA GLY A 125 27.98 -19.43 24.11
C GLY A 125 26.95 -19.24 25.23
N PHE A 126 27.16 -19.89 26.39
CA PHE A 126 26.32 -19.70 27.57
C PHE A 126 26.42 -18.27 28.12
N ASN A 127 27.63 -17.75 28.30
CA ASN A 127 27.86 -16.37 28.74
C ASN A 127 27.29 -15.36 27.73
N GLY A 128 27.38 -15.67 26.44
CA GLY A 128 26.76 -14.89 25.37
C GLY A 128 25.24 -14.80 25.52
N LEU A 129 24.56 -15.93 25.80
CA LEU A 129 23.11 -15.93 26.04
C LEU A 129 22.75 -15.10 27.28
N VAL A 130 23.48 -15.27 28.38
CA VAL A 130 23.28 -14.49 29.61
C VAL A 130 23.43 -12.99 29.35
N LYS A 131 24.47 -12.59 28.60
CA LYS A 131 24.67 -11.18 28.22
C LYS A 131 23.50 -10.60 27.46
N HIS A 132 22.90 -11.35 26.53
CA HIS A 132 21.72 -10.88 25.80
C HIS A 132 20.49 -10.76 26.71
N ILE A 133 20.24 -11.74 27.58
CA ILE A 133 19.13 -11.69 28.54
C ILE A 133 19.28 -10.47 29.46
N VAL A 134 20.46 -10.29 30.05
CA VAL A 134 20.76 -9.12 30.89
C VAL A 134 20.63 -7.83 30.10
N GLY A 135 21.09 -7.81 28.84
CA GLY A 135 20.95 -6.66 27.94
C GLY A 135 19.48 -6.26 27.74
N ILE A 136 18.60 -7.22 27.43
CA ILE A 136 17.16 -6.99 27.28
C ILE A 136 16.55 -6.45 28.58
N LEU A 137 16.89 -7.06 29.72
CA LEU A 137 16.41 -6.63 31.04
C LEU A 137 16.94 -5.26 31.47
N SER A 138 18.05 -4.82 30.87
CA SER A 138 18.69 -3.54 31.18
C SER A 138 18.13 -2.38 30.36
N ILE A 139 17.25 -2.64 29.39
CA ILE A 139 16.63 -1.57 28.59
C ILE A 139 15.72 -0.74 29.50
N ARG A 140 16.00 0.57 29.58
CA ARG A 140 15.26 1.50 30.44
C ARG A 140 14.43 2.48 29.63
N GLY A 141 13.15 2.56 29.96
CA GLY A 141 12.20 3.49 29.36
C GLY A 141 11.65 3.04 28.02
N ASP A 142 10.45 3.52 27.72
CA ASP A 142 9.67 3.14 26.54
C ASP A 142 10.44 3.36 25.22
N ALA A 143 11.07 4.52 25.04
CA ALA A 143 11.77 4.85 23.80
C ALA A 143 12.96 3.92 23.51
N ALA A 144 13.81 3.64 24.50
CA ALA A 144 14.94 2.73 24.35
C ALA A 144 14.47 1.29 24.08
N TYR A 145 13.25 0.97 24.52
CA TYR A 145 12.59 -0.30 24.27
C TYR A 145 11.80 -0.35 22.95
N GLY A 146 11.97 0.68 22.11
CA GLY A 146 11.35 0.74 20.78
C GLY A 146 9.86 1.03 20.82
N LEU A 147 9.33 1.62 21.89
CA LEU A 147 7.97 2.12 21.96
C LEU A 147 7.92 3.60 21.57
N ASP A 148 6.99 3.94 20.69
CA ASP A 148 6.66 5.33 20.37
C ASP A 148 6.11 6.03 21.61
N VAL A 149 6.90 6.98 22.13
CA VAL A 149 6.57 7.80 23.31
C VAL A 149 5.68 8.99 22.97
N THR A 150 5.34 9.20 21.70
CA THR A 150 4.44 10.29 21.28
C THR A 150 2.97 9.89 21.29
N ARG A 151 2.68 8.64 21.66
CA ARG A 151 1.33 8.09 21.70
C ARG A 151 1.20 6.97 22.72
N THR A 152 -0.02 6.75 23.17
CA THR A 152 -0.47 5.51 23.82
C THR A 152 -1.18 4.63 22.78
N GLN A 153 -1.88 3.57 23.21
CA GLN A 153 -2.72 2.79 22.28
C GLN A 153 -3.96 3.57 21.80
N THR A 154 -4.37 4.61 22.54
CA THR A 154 -5.65 5.30 22.32
C THR A 154 -5.53 6.81 22.18
N MET A 155 -4.36 7.38 22.50
CA MET A 155 -4.10 8.82 22.47
C MET A 155 -2.81 9.12 21.73
N PHE A 156 -2.77 10.25 21.04
CA PHE A 156 -1.61 10.77 20.31
C PHE A 156 -1.38 12.21 20.79
N CYS A 157 -0.12 12.63 20.94
CA CYS A 157 0.23 14.02 21.19
C CYS A 157 1.01 14.54 19.98
N ILE A 158 0.40 15.48 19.25
CA ILE A 158 0.89 15.98 17.96
C ILE A 158 0.89 17.52 18.05
N ASN A 159 2.04 18.16 17.86
CA ASN A 159 2.19 19.62 18.01
C ASN A 159 1.57 20.16 19.31
N ASN A 160 1.81 19.47 20.43
CA ASN A 160 1.31 19.78 21.77
C ASN A 160 -0.22 19.73 21.90
N ARG A 161 -0.90 19.08 20.95
CA ARG A 161 -2.34 18.85 20.97
C ARG A 161 -2.63 17.36 21.10
N TYR A 162 -3.58 17.03 21.96
CA TYR A 162 -3.97 15.64 22.23
C TYR A 162 -5.09 15.21 21.29
N TYR A 163 -4.92 14.02 20.73
CA TYR A 163 -5.84 13.40 19.80
C TYR A 163 -6.19 11.99 20.28
N ARG A 164 -7.48 11.70 20.36
CA ARG A 164 -8.00 10.37 20.65
C ARG A 164 -8.14 9.57 19.36
N LEU A 165 -7.74 8.30 19.41
CA LEU A 165 -8.00 7.32 18.36
C LEU A 165 -9.50 7.02 18.28
N LEU A 166 -10.13 7.33 17.14
CA LEU A 166 -11.51 6.93 16.87
C LEU A 166 -11.58 5.52 16.29
N ARG A 167 -10.77 5.24 15.26
CA ARG A 167 -10.73 3.94 14.58
C ARG A 167 -9.47 3.76 13.74
N TYR A 168 -9.18 2.51 13.43
CA TYR A 168 -8.21 2.13 12.42
C TYR A 168 -8.87 2.21 11.04
N LEU A 169 -8.27 2.94 10.11
CA LEU A 169 -8.71 2.99 8.71
C LEU A 169 -7.99 1.93 7.88
N TYR A 170 -6.71 1.72 8.16
CA TYR A 170 -5.90 0.72 7.47
C TYR A 170 -4.76 0.23 8.36
N LEU A 171 -4.49 -1.07 8.36
CA LEU A 171 -3.36 -1.68 9.07
C LEU A 171 -2.69 -2.73 8.19
N CYS A 172 -1.45 -2.48 7.81
CA CYS A 172 -0.58 -3.44 7.16
C CYS A 172 0.64 -3.71 8.04
N GLY A 173 0.60 -4.85 8.74
CA GLY A 173 1.72 -5.34 9.54
C GLY A 173 2.70 -6.13 8.67
N SER A 174 3.75 -5.47 8.21
CA SER A 174 4.89 -6.14 7.56
C SER A 174 6.13 -6.17 8.46
N LEU A 175 6.82 -7.31 8.49
CA LEU A 175 8.17 -7.44 9.06
C LEU A 175 9.25 -7.08 8.04
N ARG A 176 8.99 -7.27 6.75
CA ARG A 176 9.91 -6.89 5.69
C ARG A 176 9.11 -6.27 4.57
N GLY A 177 9.44 -5.04 4.22
CA GLY A 177 8.62 -4.25 3.32
C GLY A 177 7.96 -3.10 4.05
N ARG A 178 7.01 -2.45 3.37
CA ARG A 178 6.29 -1.32 3.90
C ARG A 178 5.31 -1.78 4.99
N GLY A 179 5.52 -1.35 6.22
CA GLY A 179 4.49 -1.35 7.25
C GLY A 179 3.74 -0.03 7.20
N THR A 180 2.41 -0.07 7.19
CA THR A 180 1.57 1.13 7.15
C THR A 180 0.44 1.01 8.17
N ALA A 181 0.18 2.08 8.90
CA ALA A 181 -0.97 2.20 9.78
C ALA A 181 -1.64 3.56 9.55
N VAL A 182 -2.95 3.57 9.38
CA VAL A 182 -3.75 4.77 9.13
C VAL A 182 -4.85 4.85 10.17
N TYR A 183 -4.95 5.98 10.85
CA TYR A 183 -5.85 6.23 11.96
C TYR A 183 -6.79 7.38 11.63
N SER A 184 -8.03 7.28 12.09
CA SER A 184 -8.93 8.43 12.25
C SER A 184 -8.78 8.94 13.68
N LEU A 185 -8.42 10.21 13.83
CA LEU A 185 -8.18 10.86 15.11
C LEU A 185 -9.11 12.04 15.32
N GLU A 186 -9.43 12.31 16.59
CA GLU A 186 -10.25 13.46 17.02
C GLU A 186 -9.58 14.17 18.18
N ALA A 187 -9.52 15.50 18.13
CA ALA A 187 -8.93 16.34 19.16
C ALA A 187 -9.69 16.16 20.47
N HIS A 188 -8.95 15.98 21.54
CA HIS A 188 -9.49 15.85 22.86
C HIS A 188 -9.44 17.23 23.54
N VAL A 189 -10.63 17.82 23.76
CA VAL A 189 -10.77 19.22 24.23
C VAL A 189 -10.89 19.31 25.75
N ASP A 190 -11.15 18.20 26.44
CA ASP A 190 -11.39 18.21 27.90
C ASP A 190 -10.10 18.32 28.72
N ASN A 191 -10.16 19.17 29.76
CA ASN A 191 -9.11 19.51 30.74
C ASN A 191 -7.91 18.56 30.76
N LEU A 192 -6.84 19.03 30.09
CA LEU A 192 -5.52 18.42 29.97
C LEU A 192 -4.99 17.95 31.34
N VAL A 193 -5.25 16.70 31.68
CA VAL A 193 -4.32 15.99 32.56
C VAL A 193 -3.14 15.65 31.66
N ASP A 194 -2.03 16.37 31.82
CA ASP A 194 -0.75 16.00 31.20
C ASP A 194 -0.56 14.50 31.41
N ILE A 195 -0.63 13.72 30.33
CA ILE A 195 -0.43 12.28 30.39
C ILE A 195 1.06 12.08 30.68
N PRO A 196 1.45 11.64 31.89
CA PRO A 196 2.84 11.67 32.30
C PRO A 196 3.70 10.84 31.36
N GLY A 197 4.78 11.44 30.84
CA GLY A 197 5.71 10.78 29.93
C GLY A 197 5.30 10.73 28.46
N LEU A 198 4.10 11.22 28.10
CA LEU A 198 3.71 11.33 26.70
C LEU A 198 4.37 12.57 26.06
N GLN A 199 5.24 12.33 25.09
CA GLN A 199 5.92 13.40 24.36
C GLN A 199 5.07 13.90 23.20
N SER A 200 5.28 15.15 22.77
CA SER A 200 4.65 15.66 21.55
C SER A 200 5.49 15.30 20.32
N ARG A 201 4.83 14.82 19.26
CA ARG A 201 5.43 14.69 17.93
C ARG A 201 5.40 16.05 17.22
N PRO A 202 6.56 16.68 16.92
CA PRO A 202 6.59 17.87 16.09
C PRO A 202 6.33 17.49 14.64
N LEU A 203 5.33 18.08 14.00
CA LEU A 203 5.08 18.00 12.57
C LEU A 203 5.41 19.34 11.91
N LEU A 204 5.99 19.26 10.72
CA LEU A 204 6.09 20.38 9.80
C LEU A 204 4.74 20.57 9.14
N TYR A 205 4.18 21.77 9.24
CA TYR A 205 2.94 22.10 8.55
C TYR A 205 3.19 22.34 7.07
N SER A 206 2.21 21.94 6.27
CA SER A 206 2.14 22.34 4.86
C SER A 206 1.91 23.84 4.77
N GLU A 207 2.26 24.43 3.62
CA GLU A 207 2.12 25.87 3.40
C GLU A 207 0.69 26.35 3.63
N GLY A 208 0.54 27.45 4.36
CA GLY A 208 -0.76 28.04 4.72
C GLY A 208 -1.48 27.37 5.90
N ILE A 209 -0.97 26.27 6.46
CA ILE A 209 -1.54 25.62 7.65
C ILE A 209 -0.86 26.15 8.91
N THR A 210 -1.67 26.71 9.83
CA THR A 210 -1.19 27.21 11.13
C THR A 210 -1.57 26.32 12.30
N GLU A 211 -2.59 25.48 12.12
CA GLU A 211 -3.08 24.56 13.14
C GLU A 211 -3.69 23.30 12.51
N LEU A 212 -3.69 22.20 13.26
CA LEU A 212 -4.34 20.96 12.84
C LEU A 212 -5.83 21.00 13.22
N PRO A 213 -6.71 20.45 12.37
CA PRO A 213 -8.14 20.41 12.65
C PRO A 213 -8.48 19.46 13.80
N ASP A 214 -9.71 19.58 14.29
CA ASP A 214 -10.24 18.74 15.36
C ASP A 214 -10.40 17.29 14.91
N LYS A 215 -10.60 17.02 13.63
CA LYS A 215 -10.67 15.68 13.09
C LYS A 215 -9.70 15.54 11.93
N LEU A 216 -8.89 14.49 11.97
CA LEU A 216 -7.85 14.28 10.97
C LEU A 216 -7.58 12.79 10.73
N VAL A 217 -6.88 12.52 9.63
CA VAL A 217 -6.28 11.21 9.37
C VAL A 217 -4.82 11.27 9.73
N TYR A 218 -4.32 10.24 10.41
CA TYR A 218 -2.92 10.11 10.74
C TYR A 218 -2.35 8.82 10.14
N LYS A 219 -1.47 8.96 9.14
CA LYS A 219 -0.80 7.86 8.46
C LYS A 219 0.63 7.73 8.96
N LEU A 220 1.01 6.50 9.30
CA LEU A 220 2.36 6.08 9.64
C LEU A 220 2.83 5.09 8.58
N ALA A 221 4.03 5.28 8.06
CA ALA A 221 4.60 4.40 7.05
C ALA A 221 6.10 4.17 7.32
N TYR A 222 6.65 3.07 6.83
CA TYR A 222 8.10 2.81 6.90
C TYR A 222 8.70 2.66 5.50
N PRO A 223 8.78 3.74 4.71
CA PRO A 223 9.39 3.71 3.39
C PRO A 223 10.88 3.39 3.47
N ILE A 224 11.42 2.95 2.34
CA ILE A 224 12.87 2.76 2.17
C ILE A 224 13.51 4.14 2.10
N LYS A 225 14.59 4.34 2.85
CA LYS A 225 15.35 5.59 2.82
C LYS A 225 16.02 5.79 1.45
N GLY A 226 16.16 7.05 1.04
CA GLY A 226 16.73 7.41 -0.26
C GLY A 226 15.74 7.36 -1.42
N ARG A 227 14.50 6.93 -1.19
CA ARG A 227 13.39 7.20 -2.10
C ARG A 227 12.80 8.58 -1.82
N SER A 228 12.09 9.11 -2.80
CA SER A 228 11.19 10.24 -2.61
C SER A 228 10.24 10.01 -1.43
N GLN A 229 9.79 11.10 -0.84
CA GLN A 229 9.18 11.11 0.46
C GLN A 229 7.81 11.78 0.32
N GLU A 230 6.74 11.03 0.61
CA GLU A 230 5.36 11.44 0.30
C GLU A 230 5.02 12.81 0.90
N GLY A 231 5.33 13.02 2.19
CA GLY A 231 5.01 14.25 2.91
C GLY A 231 5.55 15.51 2.23
N PRO A 232 6.87 15.64 2.05
CA PRO A 232 7.46 16.77 1.34
C PRO A 232 6.91 16.99 -0.07
N LEU A 233 6.68 15.92 -0.85
CA LEU A 233 6.19 16.05 -2.22
C LEU A 233 4.74 16.55 -2.26
N PHE A 234 3.84 15.91 -1.53
CA PHE A 234 2.41 16.18 -1.60
C PHE A 234 2.01 17.40 -0.76
N SER A 235 2.85 17.85 0.18
CA SER A 235 2.60 19.11 0.91
C SER A 235 2.61 20.35 0.00
N GLN A 236 3.28 20.30 -1.15
CA GLN A 236 3.43 21.41 -2.11
C GLN A 236 2.17 21.68 -2.94
N ILE A 237 1.21 20.75 -2.92
CA ILE A 237 0.02 20.74 -3.77
C ILE A 237 -1.27 20.76 -2.95
N PHE A 238 -1.16 21.21 -1.70
CA PHE A 238 -2.30 21.40 -0.80
C PHE A 238 -3.39 22.24 -1.48
N GLY A 239 -4.65 21.82 -1.34
CA GLY A 239 -5.79 22.56 -1.86
C GLY A 239 -6.15 22.26 -3.32
N GLN A 240 -5.32 21.53 -4.06
CA GLN A 240 -5.55 21.27 -5.48
C GLN A 240 -6.66 20.24 -5.72
N PHE A 241 -7.33 20.34 -6.88
CA PHE A 241 -8.41 19.46 -7.26
C PHE A 241 -7.92 18.02 -7.45
N GLY A 242 -8.65 17.03 -6.92
CA GLY A 242 -8.37 15.62 -7.17
C GLY A 242 -7.21 15.02 -6.38
N ILE A 243 -6.66 15.72 -5.38
CA ILE A 243 -5.56 15.23 -4.55
C ILE A 243 -5.90 15.34 -3.07
N GLY A 244 -5.50 14.35 -2.27
CA GLY A 244 -5.65 14.38 -0.82
C GLY A 244 -4.77 15.45 -0.18
N ASP A 245 -5.33 16.29 0.67
CA ASP A 245 -4.53 17.32 1.36
C ASP A 245 -3.68 16.71 2.47
N ILE A 246 -2.37 16.94 2.39
CA ILE A 246 -1.45 16.74 3.51
C ILE A 246 -1.40 18.05 4.29
N LEU A 247 -1.79 18.01 5.56
CA LEU A 247 -1.77 19.16 6.48
C LEU A 247 -0.42 19.34 7.17
N GLY A 248 0.29 18.24 7.36
CA GLY A 248 1.63 18.25 7.90
C GLY A 248 2.27 16.87 7.88
N PHE A 249 3.58 16.84 8.04
CA PHE A 249 4.35 15.61 8.00
C PHE A 249 5.58 15.68 8.91
N TYR A 250 6.13 14.52 9.21
CA TYR A 250 7.42 14.39 9.88
C TYR A 250 8.13 13.13 9.44
N ASN A 251 9.41 13.27 9.09
CA ASN A 251 10.27 12.15 8.73
C ASN A 251 11.24 11.94 9.87
N CYS A 252 11.19 10.76 10.50
CA CYS A 252 12.09 10.47 11.60
C CYS A 252 13.56 10.46 11.16
N CYS A 253 14.40 11.05 12.00
CA CYS A 253 15.85 11.04 11.81
C CYS A 253 16.44 9.67 12.20
N PRO A 254 17.60 9.27 11.63
CA PRO A 254 18.27 8.02 12.00
C PRO A 254 18.65 7.91 13.49
N GLU A 255 18.79 9.04 14.17
CA GLU A 255 19.14 9.15 15.59
C GLU A 255 17.93 8.93 16.51
N GLU A 256 16.70 8.99 15.98
CA GLU A 256 15.50 8.71 16.77
C GLU A 256 15.39 7.20 17.07
N PRO A 257 15.33 6.80 18.35
CA PRO A 257 15.39 5.39 18.76
C PRO A 257 14.33 4.47 18.12
N HIS A 258 13.15 5.01 17.82
CA HIS A 258 12.01 4.32 17.23
C HIS A 258 11.70 4.80 15.79
N GLY A 259 12.60 5.58 15.20
CA GLY A 259 12.41 6.28 13.94
C GLY A 259 13.14 5.67 12.75
N SER A 260 14.17 4.84 12.97
CA SER A 260 14.96 4.25 11.89
C SER A 260 15.44 2.84 12.21
N THR A 261 15.53 2.01 11.18
CA THR A 261 16.08 0.65 11.29
C THR A 261 17.60 0.61 11.18
N LEU A 262 18.25 1.74 10.87
CA LEU A 262 19.71 1.85 10.74
C LEU A 262 20.50 1.28 11.94
N PRO A 263 20.08 1.46 13.20
CA PRO A 263 20.80 0.87 14.33
C PRO A 263 20.90 -0.66 14.26
N PHE A 264 19.96 -1.34 13.60
CA PHE A 264 19.94 -2.80 13.47
C PHE A 264 20.79 -3.33 12.30
N SER A 265 21.09 -2.49 11.31
CA SER A 265 21.94 -2.85 10.17
C SER A 265 23.38 -2.34 10.33
N ARG A 266 23.64 -1.41 11.26
CA ARG A 266 24.98 -0.89 11.53
C ARG A 266 25.92 -2.03 11.94
N ASN A 267 26.96 -2.28 11.13
CA ASN A 267 27.92 -3.37 11.30
C ASN A 267 27.30 -4.78 11.26
N ALA A 268 26.06 -4.92 10.78
CA ALA A 268 25.46 -6.22 10.58
C ALA A 268 26.15 -6.91 9.40
N VAL A 269 26.41 -8.21 9.56
CA VAL A 269 26.91 -9.06 8.47
C VAL A 269 25.74 -9.85 7.92
N TYR A 270 25.63 -9.92 6.59
CA TYR A 270 24.60 -10.75 5.98
C TYR A 270 24.77 -12.20 6.44
N TRP A 271 23.71 -12.73 7.03
CA TRP A 271 23.67 -14.11 7.48
C TRP A 271 22.50 -14.84 6.84
N ASN A 272 22.84 -15.81 6.00
CA ASN A 272 21.84 -16.59 5.28
C ASN A 272 21.18 -17.64 6.18
N ILE A 273 20.11 -17.24 6.87
CA ILE A 273 19.34 -18.14 7.76
C ILE A 273 18.34 -19.01 6.96
N LEU A 274 17.95 -18.61 5.75
CA LEU A 274 16.81 -19.17 5.02
C LEU A 274 17.14 -19.93 3.72
N GLU A 275 18.42 -20.06 3.35
CA GLU A 275 19.03 -20.83 2.21
C GLU A 275 19.63 -19.99 1.07
N ASP A 276 20.63 -20.56 0.38
CA ASP A 276 21.47 -19.97 -0.68
C ASP A 276 20.69 -19.55 -1.93
N LYS A 277 20.19 -18.33 -1.92
CA LYS A 277 20.15 -17.53 -3.14
C LYS A 277 21.48 -16.82 -3.19
N GLY A 278 22.31 -17.07 -4.21
CA GLY A 278 23.69 -16.59 -4.32
C GLY A 278 23.90 -15.07 -4.36
N GLU A 279 22.87 -14.29 -4.03
CA GLU A 279 22.93 -12.84 -3.88
C GLU A 279 22.82 -12.48 -2.40
N HIS A 280 23.72 -11.63 -1.94
CA HIS A 280 23.67 -11.02 -0.62
C HIS A 280 22.82 -9.76 -0.70
N PRO A 281 21.53 -9.78 -0.32
CA PRO A 281 20.71 -8.57 -0.34
C PRO A 281 21.27 -7.56 0.66
N GLU A 282 21.50 -6.34 0.18
CA GLU A 282 21.79 -5.20 1.04
C GLU A 282 20.61 -4.96 2.01
N PRO A 283 20.87 -4.69 3.30
CA PRO A 283 19.82 -4.33 4.25
C PRO A 283 19.06 -3.09 3.79
N GLU A 284 17.74 -3.19 3.69
CA GLU A 284 16.89 -2.05 3.35
C GLU A 284 16.79 -1.10 4.55
N GLU A 285 17.48 0.04 4.57
CA GLU A 285 17.26 1.05 5.61
C GLU A 285 15.84 1.64 5.46
N ARG A 286 15.08 1.69 6.55
CA ARG A 286 13.71 2.21 6.59
C ARG A 286 13.54 3.22 7.72
N GLY A 287 12.90 4.33 7.41
CA GLY A 287 12.60 5.41 8.36
C GLY A 287 11.10 5.57 8.57
N LEU A 288 10.68 5.95 9.79
CA LEU A 288 9.29 6.19 10.13
C LEU A 288 8.79 7.53 9.57
N GLN A 289 7.74 7.40 8.78
CA GLN A 289 6.77 8.34 8.24
C GLN A 289 5.71 8.81 9.22
N TYR A 290 5.48 10.11 9.41
CA TYR A 290 4.19 10.60 9.91
C TYR A 290 3.58 11.57 8.91
N LEU A 291 2.31 11.39 8.60
CA LEU A 291 1.55 12.19 7.66
C LEU A 291 0.18 12.50 8.27
N VAL A 292 -0.23 13.76 8.26
CA VAL A 292 -1.58 14.18 8.63
C VAL A 292 -2.33 14.55 7.37
N LEU A 293 -3.49 13.93 7.14
CA LEU A 293 -4.38 14.25 6.03
C LEU A 293 -5.70 14.85 6.53
N SER A 294 -6.31 15.71 5.70
CA SER A 294 -7.52 16.46 6.07
C SER A 294 -8.80 15.63 6.11
N ALA A 295 -8.87 14.52 5.37
CA ALA A 295 -10.08 13.72 5.21
C ALA A 295 -9.79 12.22 5.13
N GLU A 296 -10.67 11.41 5.75
CA GLU A 296 -10.57 9.94 5.74
C GLU A 296 -10.82 9.34 4.35
N GLY A 297 -11.71 9.96 3.57
CA GLY A 297 -12.23 9.37 2.34
C GLY A 297 -12.97 8.05 2.56
N GLN A 298 -13.52 7.52 1.48
CA GLN A 298 -14.10 6.18 1.36
C GLN A 298 -13.35 5.47 0.25
N SER A 299 -13.17 4.15 0.36
CA SER A 299 -12.60 3.36 -0.73
C SER A 299 -13.37 3.60 -2.05
N LEU A 300 -12.66 3.60 -3.19
CA LEU A 300 -13.30 3.68 -4.50
C LEU A 300 -14.39 2.61 -4.66
N ILE A 301 -14.11 1.41 -4.15
CA ILE A 301 -15.08 0.34 -3.99
C ILE A 301 -14.80 -0.44 -2.70
N ASP A 302 -15.86 -0.79 -1.98
CA ASP A 302 -15.85 -1.71 -0.85
C ASP A 302 -16.93 -2.78 -1.06
N LEU A 303 -16.53 -3.90 -1.64
CA LEU A 303 -17.43 -5.03 -1.91
C LEU A 303 -17.95 -5.71 -0.62
N SER A 304 -17.38 -5.40 0.54
CA SER A 304 -17.83 -5.95 1.82
C SER A 304 -18.98 -5.15 2.44
N ASN A 305 -19.29 -3.97 1.88
CA ASN A 305 -20.32 -3.06 2.37
C ASN A 305 -21.37 -2.83 1.27
N GLU A 306 -22.47 -3.57 1.31
CA GLU A 306 -23.50 -3.54 0.26
C GLU A 306 -24.25 -2.20 0.18
N ASP A 307 -24.45 -1.51 1.31
CA ASP A 307 -25.30 -0.32 1.36
C ASP A 307 -24.61 0.96 0.85
N ASN A 308 -23.29 1.09 1.04
CA ASN A 308 -22.54 2.31 0.68
C ASN A 308 -21.15 2.06 0.09
N GLY A 309 -20.74 0.80 -0.01
CA GLY A 309 -19.41 0.43 -0.51
C GLY A 309 -19.30 0.45 -2.02
N ILE A 310 -20.40 0.30 -2.75
CA ILE A 310 -20.42 0.30 -4.23
C ILE A 310 -20.94 1.66 -4.73
N PRO A 311 -20.12 2.49 -5.40
CA PRO A 311 -20.61 3.74 -5.98
C PRO A 311 -21.60 3.49 -7.11
N SER A 312 -22.50 4.44 -7.36
CA SER A 312 -23.33 4.41 -8.58
C SER A 312 -22.45 4.47 -9.85
N PRO A 313 -22.94 4.03 -11.03
CA PRO A 313 -22.16 4.11 -12.28
C PRO A 313 -21.64 5.52 -12.59
N VAL A 314 -22.47 6.54 -12.35
CA VAL A 314 -22.11 7.96 -12.53
C VAL A 314 -21.04 8.37 -11.55
N GLU A 315 -21.24 8.06 -10.28
CA GLU A 315 -20.31 8.40 -9.19
C GLU A 315 -18.94 7.75 -9.40
N LEU A 316 -18.90 6.49 -9.86
CA LEU A 316 -17.66 5.79 -10.18
C LEU A 316 -16.86 6.56 -11.24
N LEU A 317 -17.50 6.87 -12.38
CA LEU A 317 -16.82 7.56 -13.48
C LEU A 317 -16.40 8.98 -13.08
N GLU A 318 -17.28 9.73 -12.42
CA GLU A 318 -16.99 11.06 -11.90
C GLU A 318 -15.80 11.04 -10.92
N THR A 319 -15.74 10.06 -10.02
CA THR A 319 -14.63 9.87 -9.08
C THR A 319 -13.31 9.61 -9.82
N ILE A 320 -13.32 8.73 -10.83
CA ILE A 320 -12.14 8.43 -11.63
C ILE A 320 -11.68 9.67 -12.41
N LEU A 321 -12.59 10.43 -13.02
CA LEU A 321 -12.26 11.66 -13.74
C LEU A 321 -11.66 12.73 -12.82
N HIS A 322 -12.20 12.88 -11.62
CA HIS A 322 -11.64 13.79 -10.61
C HIS A 322 -10.24 13.37 -10.16
N ALA A 323 -10.00 12.06 -9.99
CA ALA A 323 -8.66 11.55 -9.70
C ALA A 323 -7.68 11.73 -10.88
N ILE A 324 -8.14 11.66 -12.14
CA ILE A 324 -7.33 12.00 -13.32
C ILE A 324 -6.95 13.49 -13.32
N ILE A 325 -7.86 14.39 -12.93
CA ILE A 325 -7.54 15.82 -12.75
C ILE A 325 -6.45 15.98 -11.66
N GLY A 326 -6.56 15.25 -10.56
CA GLY A 326 -5.52 15.22 -9.52
C GLY A 326 -4.18 14.70 -10.02
N HIS A 327 -4.20 13.66 -10.85
CA HIS A 327 -3.00 13.11 -11.48
C HIS A 327 -2.33 14.12 -12.42
N TYR A 328 -3.14 14.85 -13.21
CA TYR A 328 -2.66 15.94 -14.04
C TYR A 328 -1.99 17.04 -13.21
N ASN A 329 -2.63 17.44 -12.11
CA ASN A 329 -2.12 18.43 -11.18
C ASN A 329 -0.77 18.00 -10.55
N LEU A 330 -0.59 16.73 -10.19
CA LEU A 330 0.71 16.18 -9.79
C LEU A 330 1.74 16.33 -10.92
N PHE A 331 1.38 15.91 -12.12
CA PHE A 331 2.28 15.86 -13.27
C PHE A 331 2.85 17.22 -13.64
N ILE A 332 2.01 18.27 -13.71
CA ILE A 332 2.45 19.63 -14.04
C ILE A 332 3.31 20.26 -12.93
N GLN A 333 3.25 19.74 -11.71
CA GLN A 333 4.13 20.12 -10.60
C GLN A 333 5.44 19.33 -10.60
N GLY A 334 5.72 18.58 -11.67
CA GLY A 334 6.93 17.78 -11.78
C GLY A 334 6.86 16.44 -11.03
N ILE A 335 5.69 16.04 -10.50
CA ILE A 335 5.52 14.83 -9.70
C ILE A 335 4.83 13.74 -10.52
N LEU A 336 5.45 12.56 -10.60
CA LEU A 336 4.87 11.36 -11.20
C LEU A 336 4.48 10.37 -10.10
N HIS A 337 3.26 9.84 -10.11
CA HIS A 337 2.70 9.03 -9.02
C HIS A 337 3.24 7.60 -8.98
N ARG A 338 3.27 6.92 -10.14
CA ARG A 338 3.82 5.57 -10.37
C ARG A 338 3.16 4.37 -9.70
N ASP A 339 2.13 4.59 -8.88
CA ASP A 339 1.32 3.52 -8.29
C ASP A 339 -0.17 3.88 -8.25
N VAL A 340 -0.71 4.30 -9.39
CA VAL A 340 -2.16 4.54 -9.53
C VAL A 340 -2.88 3.17 -9.47
N SER A 341 -3.75 3.00 -8.47
CA SER A 341 -4.44 1.72 -8.21
C SER A 341 -5.80 1.96 -7.56
N VAL A 342 -6.65 0.92 -7.53
CA VAL A 342 -7.97 0.98 -6.85
C VAL A 342 -7.86 1.34 -5.36
N GLY A 343 -6.73 1.00 -4.71
CA GLY A 343 -6.47 1.30 -3.30
C GLY A 343 -5.98 2.72 -3.03
N ASN A 344 -5.54 3.43 -4.08
CA ASN A 344 -4.94 4.76 -4.00
C ASN A 344 -5.86 5.86 -4.55
N ILE A 345 -7.11 5.52 -4.88
CA ILE A 345 -8.18 6.46 -5.21
C ILE A 345 -9.25 6.36 -4.13
N LEU A 346 -9.55 7.49 -3.49
CA LEU A 346 -10.61 7.60 -2.51
C LEU A 346 -11.74 8.49 -3.01
N ARG A 347 -12.93 8.25 -2.47
CA ARG A 347 -14.13 9.07 -2.62
C ARG A 347 -14.29 9.96 -1.40
N HIS A 348 -14.69 11.20 -1.58
CA HIS A 348 -15.26 11.95 -0.46
C HIS A 348 -16.69 11.48 -0.18
N SER A 349 -17.08 11.44 1.09
CA SER A 349 -18.47 11.16 1.48
C SER A 349 -19.45 12.24 0.97
N TRP A 350 -18.96 13.45 0.72
CA TRP A 350 -19.67 14.53 0.05
C TRP A 350 -18.69 15.27 -0.85
N ALA A 351 -19.17 15.81 -1.98
CA ALA A 351 -18.28 16.55 -2.87
C ALA A 351 -17.71 17.79 -2.15
N VAL A 352 -16.39 17.97 -2.25
CA VAL A 352 -15.66 19.04 -1.58
C VAL A 352 -15.34 20.12 -2.60
N ARG A 353 -15.65 21.38 -2.28
CA ARG A 353 -15.35 22.48 -3.19
C ARG A 353 -13.84 22.66 -3.34
N ARG A 354 -13.35 22.75 -4.57
CA ARG A 354 -11.94 22.93 -4.95
C ARG A 354 -11.82 23.90 -6.13
N PRO A 355 -10.67 24.57 -6.30
CA PRO A 355 -10.42 25.35 -7.50
C PRO A 355 -10.56 24.46 -8.74
N ALA A 356 -11.40 24.86 -9.70
CA ALA A 356 -11.55 24.14 -10.96
C ALA A 356 -10.25 24.21 -11.77
N LEU A 357 -9.96 23.15 -12.52
CA LEU A 357 -8.87 23.16 -13.49
C LEU A 357 -9.33 23.94 -14.74
N ASP A 358 -8.69 25.06 -15.04
CA ASP A 358 -9.05 25.94 -16.15
C ASP A 358 -8.38 25.58 -17.49
N THR A 359 -7.40 24.68 -17.44
CA THR A 359 -6.55 24.32 -18.59
C THR A 359 -7.33 23.59 -19.68
N PHE A 360 -8.35 22.80 -19.32
CA PHE A 360 -9.19 22.09 -20.28
C PHE A 360 -10.63 22.60 -20.23
N GLU A 361 -11.24 22.80 -21.40
CA GLU A 361 -12.62 23.33 -21.47
C GLU A 361 -13.61 22.45 -20.70
N CYS A 362 -13.45 21.12 -20.76
CA CYS A 362 -14.31 20.17 -20.07
C CYS A 362 -14.20 20.22 -18.53
N THR A 363 -13.19 20.87 -17.96
CA THR A 363 -12.96 20.94 -16.51
C THR A 363 -13.23 22.30 -15.88
N LYS A 364 -13.45 23.35 -16.69
CA LYS A 364 -13.62 24.74 -16.20
C LYS A 364 -14.75 24.94 -15.19
N ASN A 365 -15.82 24.15 -15.28
CA ASN A 365 -16.99 24.24 -14.42
C ASN A 365 -17.05 23.11 -13.37
N VAL A 366 -15.94 22.41 -13.16
CA VAL A 366 -15.83 21.29 -12.21
C VAL A 366 -15.14 21.83 -10.95
N ASP A 367 -15.92 22.42 -10.04
CA ASP A 367 -15.43 23.01 -8.79
C ASP A 367 -15.82 22.20 -7.53
N TYR A 368 -16.43 21.03 -7.71
CA TYR A 368 -16.75 20.08 -6.64
C TYR A 368 -16.06 18.73 -6.87
N CYS A 369 -15.06 18.45 -6.04
CA CYS A 369 -14.24 17.26 -6.09
C CYS A 369 -14.89 16.11 -5.31
N ARG A 370 -15.13 14.99 -6.00
CA ARG A 370 -15.63 13.74 -5.40
C ARG A 370 -14.56 12.66 -5.24
N GLY A 371 -13.61 12.58 -6.16
CA GLY A 371 -12.55 11.59 -6.14
C GLY A 371 -11.18 12.23 -6.01
N PHE A 372 -10.27 11.60 -5.27
CA PHE A 372 -8.93 12.11 -5.09
C PHE A 372 -7.89 11.00 -4.96
N LEU A 373 -6.67 11.31 -5.37
CA LEU A 373 -5.50 10.44 -5.23
C LEU A 373 -4.84 10.59 -3.86
N ILE A 374 -4.30 9.48 -3.38
CA ILE A 374 -3.49 9.36 -2.17
C ILE A 374 -2.29 8.44 -2.42
N ASP A 375 -1.40 8.32 -1.43
CA ASP A 375 -0.28 7.36 -1.41
C ASP A 375 0.84 7.67 -2.43
N GLY A 376 1.56 8.76 -2.17
CA GLY A 376 2.72 9.19 -2.95
C GLY A 376 4.04 8.45 -2.67
N ASP A 377 4.01 7.27 -2.04
CA ASP A 377 5.22 6.54 -1.63
C ASP A 377 6.11 6.07 -2.81
N HIS A 378 5.51 5.88 -3.98
CA HIS A 378 6.22 5.55 -5.21
C HIS A 378 6.49 6.77 -6.10
N ALA A 379 6.02 7.95 -5.68
CA ALA A 379 6.09 9.14 -6.49
C ALA A 379 7.52 9.64 -6.65
N ILE A 380 7.81 10.29 -7.77
CA ILE A 380 9.14 10.83 -8.07
C ILE A 380 9.05 12.18 -8.75
N GLU A 381 10.12 12.96 -8.65
CA GLU A 381 10.30 14.18 -9.43
C GLU A 381 10.74 13.82 -10.84
N TRP A 382 9.82 13.83 -11.82
CA TRP A 382 10.08 13.21 -13.11
C TRP A 382 11.06 14.02 -13.98
N ARG A 383 11.12 15.34 -13.79
CA ARG A 383 12.12 16.20 -14.49
C ARG A 383 13.55 15.98 -14.00
N LYS A 384 13.75 15.29 -12.87
CA LYS A 384 15.07 15.00 -12.28
C LYS A 384 15.54 13.56 -12.54
N ILE A 385 14.82 12.78 -13.34
CA ILE A 385 15.15 11.38 -13.59
C ILE A 385 16.44 11.31 -14.43
N SER A 386 17.42 10.54 -13.93
CA SER A 386 18.58 10.11 -14.71
C SER A 386 18.71 8.57 -14.65
N GLY A 387 18.75 7.91 -15.81
CA GLY A 387 19.03 6.47 -15.92
C GLY A 387 17.83 5.53 -15.73
N ALA A 388 18.13 4.23 -15.63
CA ALA A 388 17.12 3.17 -15.51
C ALA A 388 16.35 3.25 -14.18
N GLN A 389 15.02 3.21 -14.25
CA GLN A 389 14.17 3.26 -13.06
C GLN A 389 13.85 1.87 -12.52
N VAL A 390 13.73 1.78 -11.20
CA VAL A 390 13.04 0.63 -10.58
C VAL A 390 11.56 0.73 -10.92
N LEU A 391 11.04 -0.28 -11.63
CA LEU A 391 9.61 -0.42 -11.89
C LEU A 391 8.84 -0.44 -10.57
N SER A 392 7.76 0.33 -10.55
CA SER A 392 6.80 0.36 -9.46
C SER A 392 5.39 0.28 -10.01
N GLY A 393 4.44 0.03 -9.12
CA GLY A 393 3.02 -0.05 -9.44
C GLY A 393 2.41 -1.36 -8.99
N THR A 394 1.09 -1.38 -9.04
CA THR A 394 0.27 -2.54 -8.73
C THR A 394 0.02 -3.33 -10.02
N PRO A 395 0.54 -4.56 -10.19
CA PRO A 395 0.60 -5.24 -11.50
C PRO A 395 -0.73 -5.32 -12.28
N PRO A 396 -1.89 -5.60 -11.65
CA PRO A 396 -3.19 -5.54 -12.33
C PRO A 396 -3.48 -4.22 -13.08
N PHE A 397 -2.99 -3.09 -12.56
CA PHE A 397 -3.26 -1.74 -13.08
C PHE A 397 -2.09 -1.13 -13.86
N MET A 398 -0.93 -1.78 -13.92
CA MET A 398 0.18 -1.31 -14.74
C MET A 398 -0.23 -1.25 -16.22
N SER A 399 0.29 -0.25 -16.94
CA SER A 399 0.21 -0.14 -18.40
C SER A 399 0.72 -1.41 -19.10
N MET A 400 0.21 -1.68 -20.31
CA MET A 400 0.67 -2.82 -21.11
C MET A 400 2.17 -2.77 -21.44
N ARG A 401 2.70 -1.56 -21.65
CA ARG A 401 4.12 -1.30 -21.93
C ARG A 401 5.01 -1.67 -20.72
N LEU A 402 4.68 -1.19 -19.52
CA LEU A 402 5.41 -1.57 -18.29
C LEU A 402 5.32 -3.07 -17.97
N LEU A 403 4.16 -3.71 -18.16
CA LEU A 403 4.02 -5.16 -17.96
C LEU A 403 4.92 -5.95 -18.93
N SER A 404 5.00 -5.51 -20.18
CA SER A 404 5.86 -6.13 -21.19
C SER A 404 7.34 -5.98 -20.84
N ALA A 405 7.74 -4.80 -20.37
CA ALA A 405 9.09 -4.55 -19.88
C ALA A 405 9.42 -5.37 -18.61
N HIS A 406 8.47 -5.49 -17.68
CA HIS A 406 8.64 -6.33 -16.48
C HIS A 406 8.86 -7.80 -16.86
N LYS A 407 8.13 -8.31 -17.88
CA LYS A 407 8.32 -9.67 -18.37
C LYS A 407 9.70 -9.86 -18.99
N ALA A 408 10.17 -8.90 -19.77
CA ALA A 408 11.52 -8.93 -20.33
C ALA A 408 12.59 -8.96 -19.21
N HIS A 409 12.42 -8.13 -18.17
CA HIS A 409 13.32 -8.11 -17.02
C HIS A 409 13.38 -9.46 -16.29
N VAL A 410 12.22 -10.04 -15.95
CA VAL A 410 12.13 -11.33 -15.25
C VAL A 410 12.75 -12.46 -16.08
N GLN A 411 12.76 -12.33 -17.42
CA GLN A 411 13.41 -13.27 -18.34
C GLN A 411 14.93 -13.01 -18.51
N GLY A 412 15.52 -12.13 -17.71
CA GLY A 412 16.95 -11.81 -17.77
C GLY A 412 17.36 -10.99 -18.99
N ARG A 413 16.39 -10.38 -19.71
CA ARG A 413 16.70 -9.52 -20.84
C ARG A 413 17.02 -8.11 -20.35
N PRO A 414 18.00 -7.42 -20.95
CA PRO A 414 18.22 -6.02 -20.69
C PRO A 414 16.96 -5.25 -21.07
N TRP A 415 16.56 -4.33 -20.20
CA TRP A 415 15.39 -3.50 -20.36
C TRP A 415 15.72 -2.12 -19.80
N THR A 416 15.37 -1.09 -20.56
CA THR A 416 15.47 0.30 -20.12
C THR A 416 14.13 0.93 -20.48
N ILE A 417 13.22 0.97 -19.51
CA ILE A 417 11.96 1.67 -19.67
C ILE A 417 11.89 2.79 -18.65
N ILE A 418 11.43 3.94 -19.10
CA ILE A 418 11.11 5.07 -18.23
C ILE A 418 9.60 5.03 -18.03
N GLN A 419 9.17 4.96 -16.78
CA GLN A 419 7.78 5.12 -16.43
C GLN A 419 7.40 6.60 -16.54
N THR A 420 6.22 6.86 -17.09
CA THR A 420 5.74 8.18 -17.48
C THR A 420 4.33 8.44 -16.97
N ALA A 421 3.87 9.69 -17.12
CA ALA A 421 2.49 10.06 -16.78
C ALA A 421 1.45 9.32 -17.64
N ILE A 422 1.80 8.89 -18.86
CA ILE A 422 0.89 8.14 -19.72
C ILE A 422 0.67 6.72 -19.18
N ASP A 423 1.69 6.10 -18.57
CA ASP A 423 1.53 4.79 -17.95
C ASP A 423 0.60 4.85 -16.73
N ASP A 424 0.73 5.90 -15.91
CA ASP A 424 -0.19 6.15 -14.80
C ASP A 424 -1.61 6.48 -15.32
N LEU A 425 -1.73 7.20 -16.44
CA LEU A 425 -3.02 7.53 -17.05
C LEU A 425 -3.73 6.28 -17.59
N GLU A 426 -2.98 5.33 -18.16
CA GLU A 426 -3.50 4.02 -18.57
C GLU A 426 -3.97 3.19 -17.36
N SER A 427 -3.37 3.37 -16.17
CA SER A 427 -3.86 2.69 -14.96
C SER A 427 -5.32 3.02 -14.65
N PHE A 428 -5.81 4.23 -14.94
CA PHE A 428 -7.23 4.58 -14.75
C PHE A 428 -8.18 3.79 -15.66
N LEU A 429 -7.75 3.45 -16.89
CA LEU A 429 -8.49 2.54 -17.77
C LEU A 429 -8.62 1.17 -17.12
N TRP A 430 -7.50 0.62 -16.62
CA TRP A 430 -7.51 -0.70 -15.99
C TRP A 430 -8.31 -0.72 -14.69
N ILE A 431 -8.29 0.37 -13.91
CA ILE A 431 -9.14 0.53 -12.72
C ILE A 431 -10.62 0.53 -13.13
N LEU A 432 -11.00 1.29 -14.15
CA LEU A 432 -12.40 1.33 -14.62
C LEU A 432 -12.87 -0.06 -15.05
N VAL A 433 -12.07 -0.79 -15.82
CA VAL A 433 -12.36 -2.17 -16.23
C VAL A 433 -12.48 -3.09 -15.00
N TRP A 434 -11.49 -3.05 -14.11
CA TRP A 434 -11.44 -3.91 -12.94
C TRP A 434 -12.66 -3.72 -12.02
N VAL A 435 -13.01 -2.47 -11.72
CA VAL A 435 -14.15 -2.13 -10.86
C VAL A 435 -15.46 -2.63 -11.48
N ASN A 436 -15.66 -2.39 -12.79
CA ASN A 436 -16.84 -2.88 -13.51
C ASN A 436 -16.94 -4.41 -13.43
N VAL A 437 -15.85 -5.12 -13.74
CA VAL A 437 -15.80 -6.59 -13.67
C VAL A 437 -16.12 -7.09 -12.26
N HIS A 438 -15.58 -6.44 -11.24
CA HIS A 438 -15.77 -6.84 -9.84
C HIS A 438 -17.16 -6.57 -9.29
N ILE A 439 -17.85 -5.53 -9.76
CA ILE A 439 -19.26 -5.29 -9.41
C ILE A 439 -20.18 -6.26 -10.15
N LEU A 440 -19.88 -6.55 -11.42
CA LEU A 440 -20.74 -7.35 -12.28
C LEU A 440 -20.61 -8.86 -12.05
N LYS A 441 -19.49 -9.35 -11.50
CA LYS A 441 -19.26 -10.78 -11.28
C LYS A 441 -20.33 -11.43 -10.39
N ASP A 442 -20.86 -10.67 -9.43
CA ASP A 442 -21.85 -11.17 -8.47
C ASP A 442 -23.30 -11.00 -8.98
N LYS A 443 -23.49 -10.54 -10.23
CA LYS A 443 -24.79 -10.39 -10.88
C LYS A 443 -25.01 -11.51 -11.91
N PRO A 444 -25.83 -12.55 -11.62
CA PRO A 444 -25.97 -13.73 -12.48
C PRO A 444 -26.35 -13.44 -13.94
N LYS A 445 -27.18 -12.41 -14.17
CA LYS A 445 -27.58 -11.98 -15.52
C LYS A 445 -26.41 -11.42 -16.34
N ALA A 446 -25.44 -10.78 -15.68
CA ALA A 446 -24.26 -10.21 -16.32
C ALA A 446 -23.27 -11.31 -16.70
N THR A 447 -22.94 -12.20 -15.76
CA THR A 447 -21.98 -13.29 -15.97
C THR A 447 -22.46 -14.32 -17.00
N ALA A 448 -23.75 -14.67 -17.00
CA ALA A 448 -24.30 -15.61 -17.97
C ALA A 448 -24.17 -15.15 -19.44
N ARG A 449 -24.03 -13.85 -19.69
CA ARG A 449 -24.05 -13.25 -21.04
C ARG A 449 -22.71 -12.66 -21.47
N ASN A 450 -21.74 -12.55 -20.57
CA ASN A 450 -20.47 -11.89 -20.83
C ASN A 450 -19.30 -12.77 -20.36
N ARG A 451 -18.83 -13.63 -21.27
CA ARG A 451 -17.67 -14.52 -21.02
C ARG A 451 -16.40 -13.74 -20.69
N GLY A 452 -16.28 -12.48 -21.14
CA GLY A 452 -15.14 -11.62 -20.84
C GLY A 452 -14.99 -11.25 -19.36
N ILE A 453 -16.07 -11.29 -18.56
CA ILE A 453 -16.00 -11.01 -17.11
C ILE A 453 -15.09 -12.03 -16.43
N GLN A 454 -15.31 -13.33 -16.67
CA GLN A 454 -14.52 -14.39 -16.04
C GLN A 454 -13.08 -14.38 -16.52
N ALA A 455 -12.85 -14.19 -17.83
CA ALA A 455 -11.51 -14.12 -18.39
C ALA A 455 -10.70 -12.94 -17.83
N LEU A 456 -11.33 -11.77 -17.65
CA LEU A 456 -10.69 -10.61 -17.02
C LEU A 456 -10.41 -10.82 -15.54
N LEU A 457 -11.30 -11.49 -14.79
CA LEU A 457 -11.03 -11.86 -13.39
C LEU A 457 -9.79 -12.74 -13.26
N GLU A 458 -9.68 -13.74 -14.13
CA GLU A 458 -8.51 -14.64 -14.18
C GLU A 458 -7.24 -13.88 -14.59
N ALA A 459 -7.32 -13.00 -15.58
CA ALA A 459 -6.20 -12.16 -16.00
C ALA A 459 -5.70 -11.24 -14.87
N PHE A 460 -6.60 -10.60 -14.13
CA PHE A 460 -6.25 -9.71 -13.02
C PHE A 460 -5.72 -10.44 -11.78
N ALA A 461 -6.19 -11.66 -11.52
CA ALA A 461 -5.75 -12.45 -10.37
C ALA A 461 -4.48 -13.27 -10.65
N GLY A 462 -4.15 -13.48 -11.93
CA GLY A 462 -3.05 -14.33 -12.35
C GLY A 462 -1.67 -13.70 -12.23
N ASP A 463 -0.69 -14.47 -12.70
CA ASP A 463 0.71 -14.06 -12.81
C ASP A 463 0.93 -13.05 -13.95
N LEU A 464 2.18 -12.64 -14.15
CA LEU A 464 2.54 -11.66 -15.17
C LEU A 464 2.10 -12.04 -16.60
N PRO A 465 2.27 -13.29 -17.09
CA PRO A 465 1.65 -13.75 -18.32
C PRO A 465 0.13 -13.55 -18.39
N SER A 466 -0.58 -13.88 -17.31
CA SER A 466 -2.04 -13.71 -17.23
C SER A 466 -2.44 -12.24 -17.30
N GLN A 467 -1.69 -11.37 -16.62
CA GLN A 467 -1.94 -9.92 -16.64
C GLN A 467 -1.68 -9.31 -18.01
N LEU A 468 -0.73 -9.83 -18.79
CA LEU A 468 -0.54 -9.41 -20.18
C LEU A 468 -1.68 -9.84 -21.11
N ALA A 469 -2.43 -10.88 -20.74
CA ALA A 469 -3.59 -11.30 -21.53
C ALA A 469 -4.79 -10.35 -21.39
N LYS A 470 -4.80 -9.43 -20.40
CA LYS A 470 -5.94 -8.56 -20.12
C LYS A 470 -6.38 -7.71 -21.31
N ASP A 471 -5.46 -7.23 -22.16
CA ASP A 471 -5.81 -6.49 -23.38
C ASP A 471 -6.56 -7.37 -24.40
N ALA A 472 -6.12 -8.62 -24.56
CA ALA A 472 -6.78 -9.57 -25.45
C ALA A 472 -8.18 -9.95 -24.91
N GLU A 473 -8.29 -10.20 -23.61
CA GLU A 473 -9.56 -10.55 -22.96
C GLU A 473 -10.56 -9.39 -22.95
N LEU A 474 -10.07 -8.14 -22.89
CA LEU A 474 -10.91 -6.94 -22.96
C LEU A 474 -11.74 -6.89 -24.26
N ARG A 475 -11.23 -7.45 -25.36
CA ARG A 475 -11.94 -7.49 -26.65
C ARG A 475 -13.16 -8.42 -26.63
N GLN A 476 -13.17 -9.38 -25.72
CA GLN A 476 -14.29 -10.31 -25.54
C GLN A 476 -15.36 -9.73 -24.61
N TRP A 477 -15.02 -8.71 -23.83
CA TRP A 477 -15.91 -8.08 -22.89
C TRP A 477 -16.91 -7.17 -23.59
N LYS A 478 -18.20 -7.49 -23.45
CA LYS A 478 -19.32 -6.75 -24.07
C LYS A 478 -20.03 -5.90 -23.03
N ASP A 479 -19.76 -4.61 -23.06
CA ASP A 479 -20.45 -3.62 -22.23
C ASP A 479 -20.93 -2.45 -23.10
N VAL A 480 -22.22 -2.14 -23.03
CA VAL A 480 -22.87 -1.06 -23.81
C VAL A 480 -22.97 0.25 -23.02
N VAL A 481 -22.66 0.21 -21.74
CA VAL A 481 -22.56 1.40 -20.90
C VAL A 481 -21.13 1.92 -21.00
N PHE A 482 -20.15 1.24 -20.42
CA PHE A 482 -18.75 1.70 -20.36
C PHE A 482 -17.88 1.24 -21.53
N GLY A 483 -18.29 0.23 -22.30
CA GLY A 483 -17.43 -0.33 -23.35
C GLY A 483 -17.07 0.65 -24.45
N GLY A 484 -17.91 1.66 -24.71
CA GLY A 484 -17.61 2.74 -25.66
C GLY A 484 -16.46 3.64 -25.21
N LEU A 485 -16.46 4.03 -23.93
CA LEU A 485 -15.38 4.81 -23.32
C LEU A 485 -14.08 4.00 -23.25
N ILE A 486 -14.17 2.75 -22.79
CA ILE A 486 -13.01 1.88 -22.59
C ILE A 486 -12.29 1.60 -23.92
N ARG A 487 -13.02 1.42 -25.02
CA ARG A 487 -12.41 1.32 -26.36
C ARG A 487 -11.73 2.62 -26.78
N GLN A 488 -12.34 3.78 -26.51
CA GLN A 488 -11.74 5.08 -26.86
C GLN A 488 -10.45 5.33 -26.08
N TRP A 489 -10.46 5.12 -24.76
CA TRP A 489 -9.26 5.23 -23.92
C TRP A 489 -8.17 4.22 -24.34
N SER A 490 -8.53 2.95 -24.57
CA SER A 490 -7.59 1.93 -25.06
C SER A 490 -6.94 2.34 -26.39
N ASN A 491 -7.70 2.94 -27.32
CA ASN A 491 -7.15 3.46 -28.56
C ASN A 491 -6.20 4.65 -28.31
N ILE A 492 -6.57 5.61 -27.46
CA ILE A 492 -5.72 6.75 -27.09
C ILE A 492 -4.37 6.27 -26.55
N PHE A 493 -4.35 5.31 -25.63
CA PHE A 493 -3.09 4.81 -25.05
C PHE A 493 -2.26 4.01 -26.04
N ARG A 494 -2.89 3.16 -26.86
CA ARG A 494 -2.18 2.43 -27.91
C ARG A 494 -1.54 3.36 -28.94
N ASP A 495 -2.22 4.43 -29.30
CA ASP A 495 -1.68 5.43 -30.23
C ASP A 495 -0.56 6.25 -29.56
N ALA A 496 -0.59 6.38 -28.23
CA ALA A 496 0.43 7.11 -27.47
C ALA A 496 1.71 6.31 -27.20
N ASP A 497 1.63 4.98 -27.12
CA ASP A 497 2.76 4.10 -26.82
C ASP A 497 3.97 4.36 -27.74
N ALA A 498 3.74 4.49 -29.05
CA ALA A 498 4.81 4.70 -30.02
C ALA A 498 5.57 6.03 -29.79
N GLU A 499 4.84 7.09 -29.45
CA GLU A 499 5.44 8.40 -29.18
C GLU A 499 6.18 8.40 -27.84
N VAL A 500 5.62 7.76 -26.80
CA VAL A 500 6.28 7.59 -25.49
C VAL A 500 7.59 6.83 -25.63
N GLU A 501 7.64 5.79 -26.47
CA GLU A 501 8.87 5.06 -26.75
C GLU A 501 9.92 5.95 -27.42
N SER A 502 9.52 6.86 -28.32
CA SER A 502 10.42 7.82 -28.94
C SER A 502 11.05 8.77 -27.91
N TYR A 503 10.23 9.37 -27.02
CA TYR A 503 10.73 10.22 -25.94
C TYR A 503 11.60 9.46 -24.94
N ALA A 504 11.20 8.24 -24.57
CA ALA A 504 11.96 7.42 -23.65
C ALA A 504 13.34 7.07 -24.23
N ALA A 505 13.42 6.71 -25.51
CA ALA A 505 14.68 6.43 -26.19
C ALA A 505 15.61 7.66 -26.18
N ALA A 506 15.08 8.85 -26.47
CA ALA A 506 15.84 10.11 -26.43
C ALA A 506 16.38 10.45 -25.02
N SER A 507 15.69 10.04 -23.96
CA SER A 507 16.06 10.32 -22.56
C SER A 507 17.10 9.36 -21.96
N THR A 508 17.49 8.28 -22.66
CA THR A 508 18.35 7.22 -22.09
C THR A 508 19.86 7.46 -22.13
N ASP A 509 20.34 8.58 -22.68
CA ASP A 509 21.76 8.99 -22.57
C ASP A 509 21.95 10.36 -21.88
N PRO A 510 21.72 10.46 -20.55
CA PRO A 510 21.82 11.72 -19.81
C PRO A 510 23.25 12.24 -19.65
N ASN A 511 24.27 11.42 -19.93
CA ASN A 511 25.67 11.82 -19.78
C ASN A 511 26.22 12.60 -20.98
N THR A 512 25.44 12.74 -22.06
CA THR A 512 25.86 13.39 -23.30
C THR A 512 25.01 14.59 -23.71
N MET A 513 23.81 14.78 -23.14
CA MET A 513 22.92 15.90 -23.48
C MET A 513 23.22 17.15 -22.63
N PRO A 514 23.49 18.33 -23.25
CA PRO A 514 23.51 19.61 -22.56
C PRO A 514 22.18 19.89 -21.85
N GLY A 515 22.21 20.53 -20.68
CA GLY A 515 21.01 20.78 -19.87
C GLY A 515 19.88 21.52 -20.59
N ARG A 516 20.19 22.36 -21.58
CA ARG A 516 19.19 23.04 -22.41
C ARG A 516 18.42 22.09 -23.32
N GLU A 517 19.09 21.10 -23.92
CA GLU A 517 18.44 20.11 -24.79
C GLU A 517 17.56 19.17 -23.97
N GLN A 518 17.98 18.84 -22.75
CA GLN A 518 17.17 18.07 -21.81
C GLN A 518 15.89 18.81 -21.40
N GLU A 519 15.97 20.12 -21.14
CA GLU A 519 14.82 20.95 -20.80
C GLU A 519 13.83 21.05 -21.98
N GLU A 520 14.32 21.28 -23.19
CA GLU A 520 13.50 21.30 -24.42
C GLU A 520 12.80 19.95 -24.66
N LEU A 521 13.49 18.82 -24.42
CA LEU A 521 12.90 17.48 -24.49
C LEU A 521 11.81 17.27 -23.43
N CYS A 522 12.07 17.67 -22.18
CA CYS A 522 11.08 17.57 -21.10
C CYS A 522 9.84 18.43 -21.38
N ASP A 523 10.01 19.62 -21.95
CA ASP A 523 8.89 20.50 -22.29
C ASP A 523 8.08 19.98 -23.48
N GLY A 524 8.75 19.41 -24.49
CA GLY A 524 8.09 18.68 -25.58
C GLY A 524 7.26 17.51 -25.06
N PHE A 525 7.84 16.71 -24.15
CA PHE A 525 7.14 15.59 -23.53
C PHE A 525 5.96 16.05 -22.66
N GLU A 526 6.12 17.11 -21.86
CA GLU A 526 5.03 17.67 -21.07
C GLU A 526 3.87 18.15 -21.96
N SER A 527 4.19 18.85 -23.04
CA SER A 527 3.22 19.30 -24.03
C SER A 527 2.46 18.11 -24.64
N TYR A 528 3.19 17.06 -25.01
CA TYR A 528 2.59 15.82 -25.52
C TYR A 528 1.65 15.18 -24.50
N CYS A 529 2.09 14.99 -23.24
CA CYS A 529 1.24 14.45 -22.19
C CYS A 529 -0.03 15.29 -21.99
N LYS A 530 0.05 16.63 -22.01
CA LYS A 530 -1.12 17.53 -21.93
C LYS A 530 -2.16 17.22 -23.02
N THR A 531 -1.73 16.85 -24.24
CA THR A 531 -2.66 16.45 -25.31
C THR A 531 -3.39 15.14 -24.98
N ILE A 532 -2.69 14.17 -24.39
CA ILE A 532 -3.27 12.88 -23.99
C ILE A 532 -4.25 13.06 -22.82
N TYR A 533 -3.89 13.84 -21.79
CA TYR A 533 -4.82 14.19 -20.71
C TYR A 533 -6.09 14.85 -21.23
N LYS A 534 -5.95 15.82 -22.14
CA LYS A 534 -7.09 16.49 -22.78
C LYS A 534 -8.00 15.46 -23.46
N ALA A 535 -7.45 14.57 -24.28
CA ALA A 535 -8.23 13.55 -24.98
C ALA A 535 -8.96 12.59 -24.03
N VAL A 536 -8.28 12.13 -22.97
CA VAL A 536 -8.86 11.23 -21.95
C VAL A 536 -9.97 11.93 -21.16
N LEU A 537 -9.75 13.16 -20.71
CA LEU A 537 -10.74 13.93 -19.95
C LEU A 537 -11.95 14.32 -20.81
N GLU A 538 -11.74 14.82 -22.04
CA GLU A 538 -12.85 15.20 -22.93
C GLU A 538 -13.73 14.00 -23.30
N THR A 539 -13.12 12.84 -23.57
CA THR A 539 -13.88 11.61 -23.84
C THR A 539 -14.60 11.12 -22.59
N GLY A 540 -13.95 11.19 -21.43
CA GLY A 540 -14.51 10.83 -20.13
C GLY A 540 -15.71 11.67 -19.73
N PHE A 541 -15.60 13.00 -19.74
CA PHE A 541 -16.70 13.90 -19.39
C PHE A 541 -17.86 13.84 -20.39
N ARG A 542 -17.57 13.69 -21.69
CA ARG A 542 -18.62 13.45 -22.69
C ARG A 542 -19.41 12.18 -22.38
N HIS A 543 -18.70 11.11 -22.02
CA HIS A 543 -19.33 9.84 -21.67
C HIS A 543 -20.06 9.89 -20.31
N LEU A 544 -19.59 10.70 -19.37
CA LEU A 544 -20.27 10.91 -18.09
C LEU A 544 -21.73 11.37 -18.29
N GLU A 545 -21.99 12.26 -19.26
CA GLU A 545 -23.34 12.66 -19.62
C GLU A 545 -24.21 11.50 -20.13
N GLU A 546 -23.61 10.55 -20.85
CA GLU A 546 -24.31 9.34 -21.33
C GLU A 546 -24.61 8.36 -20.19
N VAL A 547 -23.73 8.30 -19.18
CA VAL A 547 -23.85 7.41 -18.02
C VAL A 547 -24.88 7.93 -17.01
N LYS A 548 -25.18 9.23 -16.98
CA LYS A 548 -26.19 9.85 -16.08
C LYS A 548 -27.58 9.23 -16.13
N LYS A 549 -27.93 8.54 -17.21
CA LYS A 549 -29.20 7.80 -17.33
C LYS A 549 -29.24 6.48 -16.55
N TYR A 550 -28.11 6.03 -16.00
CA TYR A 550 -27.98 4.82 -15.19
C TYR A 550 -27.69 5.19 -13.74
N SER A 551 -28.73 5.16 -12.91
CA SER A 551 -28.64 5.43 -11.48
C SER A 551 -28.13 4.21 -10.70
N THR A 552 -28.33 2.99 -11.25
CA THR A 552 -27.95 1.74 -10.56
C THR A 552 -27.23 0.76 -11.47
N TRP A 553 -26.47 -0.16 -10.87
CA TRP A 553 -25.82 -1.25 -11.60
C TRP A 553 -26.81 -2.27 -12.18
N ASP A 554 -28.03 -2.37 -11.65
CA ASP A 554 -29.05 -3.24 -12.24
C ASP A 554 -29.56 -2.68 -13.58
N GLU A 555 -29.63 -1.37 -13.74
CA GLU A 555 -29.94 -0.73 -15.01
C GLU A 555 -28.82 -0.98 -16.04
N VAL A 556 -27.56 -0.93 -15.61
CA VAL A 556 -26.40 -1.30 -16.44
C VAL A 556 -26.51 -2.76 -16.91
N VAL A 557 -26.81 -3.70 -16.01
CA VAL A 557 -27.02 -5.11 -16.35
C VAL A 557 -28.19 -5.29 -17.33
N ASN A 558 -29.29 -4.59 -17.11
CA ASN A 558 -30.46 -4.66 -17.99
C ASN A 558 -30.16 -4.07 -19.38
N ALA A 559 -29.39 -2.99 -19.46
CA ALA A 559 -28.95 -2.40 -20.73
C ALA A 559 -28.08 -3.38 -21.52
N ASN A 560 -27.07 -3.96 -20.87
CA ASN A 560 -26.21 -5.00 -21.44
C ASN A 560 -27.01 -6.24 -21.90
N ALA A 561 -28.08 -6.58 -21.18
CA ALA A 561 -28.94 -7.70 -21.53
C ALA A 561 -29.81 -7.47 -22.78
N ARG A 562 -30.30 -6.23 -23.01
CA ARG A 562 -31.21 -5.90 -24.13
C ARG A 562 -30.51 -5.92 -25.49
N THR A 563 -29.25 -5.47 -25.56
CA THR A 563 -28.46 -5.43 -26.79
C THR A 563 -28.07 -6.81 -27.31
N GLY A 564 -27.88 -7.79 -26.43
CA GLY A 564 -27.64 -9.19 -26.84
C GLY A 564 -28.83 -9.85 -27.55
N LEU A 565 -30.06 -9.40 -27.29
CA LEU A 565 -31.28 -9.91 -27.93
C LEU A 565 -31.50 -9.33 -29.34
N MET A 566 -31.12 -8.06 -29.56
CA MET A 566 -31.23 -7.40 -30.87
C MET A 566 -30.26 -8.00 -31.90
N SER A 567 -29.05 -8.41 -31.49
CA SER A 567 -28.10 -9.11 -32.37
C SER A 567 -28.52 -10.53 -32.76
N GLY A 568 -29.32 -11.22 -31.93
CA GLY A 568 -29.81 -12.57 -32.21
C GLY A 568 -30.94 -12.61 -33.25
N ASN A 569 -31.80 -11.59 -33.25
CA ASN A 569 -32.93 -11.50 -34.19
C ASN A 569 -32.52 -11.15 -35.62
N HIS A 570 -31.35 -10.54 -35.83
CA HIS A 570 -30.86 -10.26 -37.19
C HIS A 570 -30.37 -11.52 -37.91
N HIS A 571 -29.78 -12.49 -37.20
CA HIS A 571 -29.41 -13.78 -37.80
C HIS A 571 -30.61 -14.68 -38.10
N GLN A 572 -31.69 -14.63 -37.30
CA GLN A 572 -32.92 -15.37 -37.62
C GLN A 572 -33.71 -14.75 -38.80
N ARG A 573 -33.67 -13.43 -38.98
CA ARG A 573 -34.33 -12.77 -40.13
C ARG A 573 -33.59 -12.95 -41.46
N VAL A 574 -32.28 -13.13 -41.45
CA VAL A 574 -31.51 -13.45 -42.66
C VAL A 574 -31.73 -14.91 -43.08
N ALA A 575 -31.91 -15.83 -42.14
CA ALA A 575 -32.22 -17.23 -42.46
C ALA A 575 -33.66 -17.45 -42.99
N SER A 576 -34.61 -16.55 -42.71
CA SER A 576 -35.98 -16.65 -43.23
C SER A 576 -36.19 -16.02 -44.61
N ASN A 577 -35.27 -15.17 -45.08
CA ASN A 577 -35.38 -14.50 -46.39
C ASN A 577 -34.67 -15.23 -47.53
N THR A 578 -33.93 -16.31 -47.26
CA THR A 578 -33.23 -17.12 -48.29
C THR A 578 -34.01 -18.37 -48.72
N ARG A 579 -35.30 -18.50 -48.36
CA ARG A 579 -36.13 -19.70 -48.66
C ARG A 579 -37.36 -19.44 -49.54
N SER A 580 -37.46 -18.28 -50.18
CA SER A 580 -38.62 -17.88 -51.00
C SER A 580 -38.29 -17.46 -52.44
N LEU A 581 -37.09 -17.77 -52.94
CA LEU A 581 -36.70 -17.54 -54.33
C LEU A 581 -36.07 -18.82 -54.92
N GLU A 582 -36.90 -19.84 -55.10
CA GLU A 582 -36.68 -20.96 -56.02
C GLU A 582 -38.01 -21.71 -56.13
N LEU A 583 -38.85 -21.26 -57.05
CA LEU A 583 -39.92 -21.99 -57.76
C LEU A 583 -40.66 -20.97 -58.64
N ASP A 584 -40.11 -20.75 -59.84
CA ASP A 584 -40.83 -20.65 -61.13
C ASP A 584 -39.81 -20.74 -62.27
#